data_AF-A0A3N7FXW8-F1
#
_entry.id   AF-A0A3N7FXW8-F1
#
_cell.length_a   1.000
_cell.length_b   1.000
_cell.length_c   1.000
_cell.angle_alpha   90.00
_cell.angle_beta   90.00
_cell.angle_gamma   90.00
#
_symmetry.space_group_name_H-M   'P 1'
#
loop_
_entity.id
_entity.type
_entity.pdbx_description
1 polymer ?
#
loop_
_entity_poly.entity_id
_entity_poly.type
_entity_poly.pdbx_seq_one_letter_code
_entity_poly.pdbx_strand_id
1 'polypeptide(L)'
;MATKEYKELLKDMCEHKLAPNLPYTKSLFLGWFEPFTDAIAKEQELIRMGKSRKGYAPYFDLLPADKMSVIAMHQLGAMVMTGGEHGCARVVTAACMIGDAIEQEIRIHNILEKTRKKKEKANDSKNGVEGESPAVMKEQENLRKKVTDLIKKQKLPAVRKIVKGKDDSKTMECRC
;
A
#
# COMPACT_ATOMS: atom_id res chain seq x y z
N MET A 1 -3.97 7.12 2.69
CA MET A 1 -4.33 8.21 3.64
C MET A 1 -3.30 8.30 4.74
N ALA A 2 -2.98 7.20 5.44
CA ALA A 2 -1.91 7.14 6.44
C ALA A 2 -0.53 7.66 5.96
N THR A 3 -0.05 7.30 4.77
CA THR A 3 1.25 7.80 4.25
C THR A 3 1.28 9.32 4.06
N LYS A 4 0.15 9.92 3.67
CA LYS A 4 0.07 11.38 3.46
C LYS A 4 0.02 12.09 4.81
N GLU A 5 -0.83 11.64 5.72
CA GLU A 5 -0.92 12.13 7.10
C GLU A 5 0.42 11.99 7.83
N TYR A 6 1.16 10.91 7.57
CA TYR A 6 2.48 10.66 8.14
C TYR A 6 3.56 11.60 7.59
N LYS A 7 3.57 11.84 6.26
CA LYS A 7 4.49 12.81 5.64
C LYS A 7 4.17 14.26 6.06
N GLU A 8 2.89 14.57 6.22
CA GLU A 8 2.44 15.87 6.73
C GLU A 8 2.83 16.06 8.21
N LEU A 9 2.69 15.01 9.04
CA LEU A 9 3.17 15.02 10.42
C LEU A 9 4.70 15.20 10.51
N LEU A 10 5.48 14.48 9.69
CA LEU A 10 6.94 14.65 9.64
C LEU A 10 7.34 16.09 9.31
N LYS A 11 6.66 16.69 8.33
CA LYS A 11 6.87 18.07 7.93
C LYS A 11 6.54 19.04 9.08
N ASP A 12 5.38 18.88 9.70
CA ASP A 12 4.92 19.68 10.84
C ASP A 12 5.87 19.58 12.06
N MET A 13 6.41 18.38 12.33
CA MET A 13 7.37 18.16 13.39
C MET A 13 8.73 18.82 13.14
N CYS A 14 9.19 18.81 11.87
CA CYS A 14 10.42 19.47 11.46
C CYS A 14 10.30 21.00 11.52
N GLU A 15 9.11 21.53 11.19
CA GLU A 15 8.80 22.97 11.20
C GLU A 15 8.61 23.53 12.63
N HIS A 16 8.00 22.76 13.54
CA HIS A 16 7.63 23.25 14.87
C HIS A 16 8.48 22.72 16.05
N LYS A 17 9.51 21.90 15.81
CA LYS A 17 10.38 21.28 16.85
C LYS A 17 9.58 20.53 17.95
N LEU A 18 8.42 19.97 17.59
CA LEU A 18 7.47 19.32 18.51
C LEU A 18 7.86 17.88 18.91
N ALA A 19 9.07 17.42 18.54
CA ALA A 19 9.60 16.11 18.89
C ALA A 19 9.39 15.68 20.37
N PRO A 20 9.44 16.59 21.38
CA PRO A 20 9.25 16.20 22.78
C PRO A 20 7.81 15.85 23.19
N ASN A 21 6.78 16.31 22.45
CA ASN A 21 5.38 16.28 22.93
C ASN A 21 4.46 15.32 22.16
N LEU A 22 5.02 14.48 21.30
CA LEU A 22 4.22 13.56 20.51
C LEU A 22 3.83 12.31 21.34
N PRO A 23 2.59 11.79 21.23
CA PRO A 23 2.22 10.53 21.86
C PRO A 23 3.25 9.44 21.53
N TYR A 24 3.73 8.73 22.54
CA TYR A 24 4.87 7.81 22.47
C TYR A 24 4.84 6.86 21.26
N THR A 25 3.67 6.33 20.92
CA THR A 25 3.45 5.45 19.76
C THR A 25 3.79 6.12 18.42
N LYS A 26 3.42 7.39 18.23
CA LYS A 26 3.76 8.13 17.02
C LYS A 26 5.26 8.42 16.95
N SER A 27 5.92 8.68 18.07
CA SER A 27 7.38 8.88 18.13
C SER A 27 8.13 7.60 17.76
N LEU A 28 7.66 6.45 18.25
CA LEU A 28 8.23 5.15 17.91
C LEU A 28 8.11 4.83 16.41
N PHE A 29 6.94 5.09 15.81
CA PHE A 29 6.76 4.92 14.37
C PHE A 29 7.60 5.90 13.54
N LEU A 30 7.94 7.07 14.07
CA LEU A 30 8.86 8.00 13.41
C LEU A 30 10.29 7.49 13.38
N GLY A 31 10.77 6.91 14.48
CA GLY A 31 12.11 6.31 14.53
C GLY A 31 12.29 5.07 13.64
N TRP A 32 11.21 4.36 13.30
CA TRP A 32 11.28 3.12 12.50
C TRP A 32 11.06 3.32 11.01
N PHE A 33 10.32 4.36 10.61
CA PHE A 33 9.83 4.47 9.25
C PHE A 33 10.92 4.66 8.20
N GLU A 34 11.84 5.61 8.40
CA GLU A 34 12.90 5.88 7.43
C GLU A 34 13.83 4.68 7.28
N PRO A 35 14.41 4.11 8.38
CA PRO A 35 15.25 2.93 8.26
C PRO A 35 14.55 1.73 7.61
N PHE A 36 13.27 1.53 7.93
CA PHE A 36 12.52 0.39 7.38
C PHE A 36 12.13 0.61 5.91
N THR A 37 11.75 1.83 5.54
CA THR A 37 11.48 2.20 4.15
C THR A 37 12.74 2.02 3.29
N ASP A 38 13.89 2.46 3.78
CA ASP A 38 15.17 2.31 3.08
C ASP A 38 15.57 0.84 2.91
N ALA A 39 15.34 0.01 3.94
CA ALA A 39 15.58 -1.42 3.85
C ALA A 39 14.70 -2.09 2.78
N ILE A 40 13.42 -1.72 2.70
CA ILE A 40 12.51 -2.22 1.65
C ILE A 40 12.95 -1.72 0.27
N ALA A 41 13.31 -0.45 0.14
CA ALA A 41 13.75 0.14 -1.13
C ALA A 41 15.03 -0.54 -1.66
N LYS A 42 15.98 -0.84 -0.76
CA LYS A 42 17.19 -1.59 -1.09
C LYS A 42 16.88 -3.00 -1.60
N GLU A 43 15.94 -3.71 -0.96
CA GLU A 43 15.51 -5.03 -1.44
C GLU A 43 14.84 -4.94 -2.81
N GLN A 44 14.01 -3.92 -3.05
CA GLN A 44 13.40 -3.65 -4.35
C GLN A 44 14.45 -3.37 -5.43
N GLU A 45 15.51 -2.63 -5.11
CA GLU A 45 16.63 -2.42 -6.03
C GLU A 45 17.34 -3.74 -6.37
N LEU A 46 17.63 -4.57 -5.38
CA LEU A 46 18.22 -5.89 -5.59
C LEU A 46 17.35 -6.78 -6.49
N ILE A 47 16.03 -6.73 -6.32
CA ILE A 47 15.06 -7.42 -7.19
C ILE A 47 15.17 -6.91 -8.63
N ARG A 48 15.17 -5.59 -8.84
CA ARG A 48 15.31 -4.98 -10.19
C ARG A 48 16.65 -5.33 -10.85
N MET A 49 17.71 -5.50 -10.06
CA MET A 49 19.01 -5.97 -10.53
C MET A 49 19.08 -7.50 -10.77
N GLY A 50 18.02 -8.25 -10.48
CA GLY A 50 18.00 -9.70 -10.60
C GLY A 50 18.81 -10.44 -9.52
N LYS A 51 19.14 -9.77 -8.42
CA LYS A 51 20.01 -10.27 -7.34
C LYS A 51 19.25 -10.84 -6.12
N SER A 52 17.92 -10.90 -6.19
CA SER A 52 17.05 -11.37 -5.09
C SER A 52 16.38 -12.72 -5.41
N ARG A 53 15.74 -13.32 -4.40
CA ARG A 53 15.11 -14.63 -4.49
C ARG A 53 13.90 -14.58 -5.45
N LYS A 54 13.94 -15.42 -6.48
CA LYS A 54 12.91 -15.47 -7.54
C LYS A 54 11.48 -15.75 -7.05
N GLY A 55 11.32 -16.34 -5.86
CA GLY A 55 10.01 -16.74 -5.33
C GLY A 55 9.07 -15.58 -4.99
N TYR A 56 9.58 -14.51 -4.34
CA TYR A 56 8.77 -13.35 -3.95
C TYR A 56 9.04 -12.10 -4.80
N ALA A 57 10.18 -12.06 -5.49
CA ALA A 57 10.62 -10.93 -6.30
C ALA A 57 9.54 -10.36 -7.24
N PRO A 58 8.72 -11.17 -7.96
CA PRO A 58 7.69 -10.63 -8.86
C PRO A 58 6.61 -9.80 -8.17
N TYR A 59 6.46 -9.94 -6.87
CA TYR A 59 5.38 -9.33 -6.11
C TYR A 59 5.84 -8.17 -5.21
N PHE A 60 7.09 -8.22 -4.77
CA PHE A 60 7.63 -7.30 -3.77
C PHE A 60 7.94 -5.90 -4.34
N ASP A 61 8.07 -5.77 -5.66
CA ASP A 61 8.26 -4.48 -6.35
C ASP A 61 6.94 -3.86 -6.90
N LEU A 62 5.78 -4.42 -6.53
CA LEU A 62 4.46 -3.96 -7.01
C LEU A 62 3.88 -2.79 -6.20
N LEU A 63 4.47 -2.49 -5.03
CA LEU A 63 4.04 -1.39 -4.17
C LEU A 63 5.25 -0.54 -3.76
N PRO A 64 5.13 0.80 -3.74
CA PRO A 64 6.18 1.67 -3.23
C PRO A 64 6.60 1.31 -1.79
N ALA A 65 7.91 1.42 -1.52
CA ALA A 65 8.51 1.06 -0.23
C ALA A 65 7.87 1.79 0.97
N ASP A 66 7.53 3.07 0.82
CA ASP A 66 6.91 3.88 1.88
C ASP A 66 5.54 3.34 2.29
N LYS A 67 4.75 2.86 1.34
CA LYS A 67 3.45 2.23 1.61
C LYS A 67 3.61 0.87 2.29
N MET A 68 4.54 0.04 1.82
CA MET A 68 4.82 -1.26 2.44
C MET A 68 5.26 -1.10 3.90
N SER A 69 6.15 -0.13 4.16
CA SER A 69 6.64 0.21 5.49
C SER A 69 5.49 0.57 6.44
N VAL A 70 4.64 1.52 6.05
CA VAL A 70 3.48 1.94 6.85
C VAL A 70 2.54 0.77 7.16
N ILE A 71 2.23 -0.07 6.16
CA ILE A 71 1.33 -1.22 6.34
C ILE A 71 1.92 -2.21 7.35
N ALA A 72 3.18 -2.61 7.16
CA ALA A 72 3.83 -3.57 8.04
C ALA A 72 3.97 -3.02 9.48
N MET A 73 4.37 -1.75 9.63
CA MET A 73 4.45 -1.09 10.94
C MET A 73 3.11 -1.05 11.66
N HIS A 74 2.03 -0.62 10.97
CA HIS A 74 0.72 -0.52 11.59
C HIS A 74 0.16 -1.90 11.94
N GLN A 75 0.32 -2.89 11.06
CA GLN A 75 -0.19 -4.22 11.31
C GLN A 75 0.56 -4.89 12.46
N LEU A 76 1.90 -4.82 12.46
CA LEU A 76 2.72 -5.38 13.53
C LEU A 76 2.48 -4.68 14.86
N GLY A 77 2.40 -3.34 14.85
CA GLY A 77 2.06 -2.54 16.01
C GLY A 77 0.69 -2.92 16.59
N ALA A 78 -0.34 -3.05 15.74
CA ALA A 78 -1.67 -3.48 16.18
C ALA A 78 -1.65 -4.89 16.78
N MET A 79 -0.93 -5.84 16.17
CA MET A 79 -0.84 -7.21 16.68
C MET A 79 -0.11 -7.29 18.02
N VAL A 80 0.98 -6.52 18.18
CA VAL A 80 1.72 -6.46 19.45
C VAL A 80 0.90 -5.75 20.53
N MET A 81 0.22 -4.65 20.19
CA MET A 81 -0.56 -3.87 21.16
C MET A 81 -1.87 -4.53 21.58
N THR A 82 -2.47 -5.38 20.73
CA THR A 82 -3.71 -6.12 21.04
C THR A 82 -3.44 -7.58 21.43
N GLY A 83 -2.20 -8.05 21.29
CA GLY A 83 -1.77 -9.42 21.53
C GLY A 83 -1.47 -9.73 22.99
N GLY A 84 -2.52 -9.93 23.79
CA GLY A 84 -2.45 -10.51 25.14
C GLY A 84 -1.47 -9.84 26.11
N GLU A 85 -1.14 -10.53 27.20
CA GLU A 85 -0.43 -9.93 28.35
C GLU A 85 1.07 -9.63 28.10
N HIS A 86 1.66 -10.10 26.99
CA HIS A 86 3.13 -10.07 26.79
C HIS A 86 3.60 -9.23 25.60
N GLY A 87 2.70 -8.56 24.87
CA GLY A 87 3.09 -7.71 23.73
C GLY A 87 3.82 -8.50 22.63
N CYS A 88 3.41 -9.74 22.38
CA CYS A 88 4.08 -10.64 21.44
C CYS A 88 3.13 -11.06 20.30
N ALA A 89 3.70 -11.27 19.11
CA ALA A 89 2.96 -11.80 17.96
C ALA A 89 3.65 -13.05 17.42
N ARG A 90 2.85 -14.09 17.09
CA ARG A 90 3.36 -15.27 16.41
C ARG A 90 3.84 -14.87 15.01
N VAL A 91 5.10 -15.17 14.69
CA VAL A 91 5.74 -14.75 13.42
C VAL A 91 4.93 -15.19 12.20
N VAL A 92 4.43 -16.44 12.18
CA VAL A 92 3.61 -16.94 11.06
C VAL A 92 2.34 -16.10 10.88
N THR A 93 1.61 -15.83 11.96
CA THR A 93 0.40 -15.01 11.92
C THR A 93 0.71 -13.59 11.46
N ALA A 94 1.79 -13.01 11.98
CA ALA A 94 2.21 -11.65 11.61
C ALA A 94 2.58 -11.55 10.13
N ALA A 95 3.36 -12.50 9.62
CA ALA A 95 3.75 -12.57 8.22
C ALA A 95 2.53 -12.68 7.29
N CYS A 96 1.58 -13.57 7.60
CA CYS A 96 0.36 -13.72 6.81
C CYS A 96 -0.49 -12.43 6.81
N MET A 97 -0.72 -11.84 7.99
CA MET A 97 -1.55 -10.63 8.09
C MET A 97 -0.93 -9.40 7.42
N ILE A 98 0.40 -9.30 7.41
CA ILE A 98 1.12 -8.25 6.68
C ILE A 98 1.03 -8.52 5.17
N GLY A 99 1.26 -9.75 4.73
CA GLY A 99 1.14 -10.15 3.33
C GLY A 99 -0.24 -9.86 2.75
N ASP A 100 -1.31 -10.27 3.45
CA ASP A 100 -2.69 -9.99 3.07
C ASP A 100 -2.95 -8.49 2.93
N ALA A 101 -2.46 -7.69 3.89
CA ALA A 101 -2.66 -6.24 3.88
C ALA A 101 -1.93 -5.57 2.71
N ILE A 102 -0.70 -6.00 2.41
CA ILE A 102 0.08 -5.52 1.27
C ILE A 102 -0.63 -5.90 -0.04
N GLU A 103 -1.10 -7.14 -0.17
CA GLU A 103 -1.82 -7.59 -1.36
C GLU A 103 -3.08 -6.76 -1.59
N GLN A 104 -3.88 -6.51 -0.53
CA GLN A 104 -5.06 -5.65 -0.65
C GLN A 104 -4.69 -4.22 -1.08
N GLU A 105 -3.62 -3.62 -0.53
CA GLU A 105 -3.17 -2.30 -0.95
C GLU A 105 -2.70 -2.31 -2.41
N ILE A 106 -1.96 -3.32 -2.88
CA ILE A 106 -1.53 -3.44 -4.28
C ILE A 106 -2.75 -3.43 -5.21
N ARG A 107 -3.77 -4.21 -4.88
CA ARG A 107 -4.98 -4.30 -5.72
C ARG A 107 -5.73 -2.95 -5.77
N ILE A 108 -5.87 -2.27 -4.63
CA ILE A 108 -6.46 -0.93 -4.56
C ILE A 108 -5.61 0.08 -5.34
N HIS A 109 -4.30 0.06 -5.12
CA HIS A 109 -3.33 0.93 -5.79
C HIS A 109 -3.40 0.77 -7.31
N ASN A 110 -3.44 -0.45 -7.81
CA ASN A 110 -3.57 -0.74 -9.23
C ASN A 110 -4.87 -0.18 -9.82
N ILE A 111 -6.01 -0.31 -9.14
CA ILE A 111 -7.29 0.23 -9.62
C ILE A 111 -7.23 1.77 -9.69
N LEU A 112 -6.60 2.42 -8.70
CA LEU A 112 -6.48 3.87 -8.63
C LEU A 112 -5.45 4.42 -9.64
N GLU A 113 -4.32 3.74 -9.86
CA GLU A 113 -3.23 4.19 -10.73
C GLU A 113 -3.47 3.88 -12.21
N LYS A 114 -4.06 2.71 -12.55
CA LYS A 114 -4.40 2.36 -13.95
C LYS A 114 -5.31 3.42 -14.58
N THR A 115 -6.16 4.06 -13.80
CA THR A 115 -7.04 5.15 -14.27
C THR A 115 -6.35 6.52 -14.32
N ARG A 116 -5.28 6.75 -13.54
CA ARG A 116 -4.50 8.01 -13.56
C ARG A 116 -3.64 8.13 -14.81
N LYS A 117 -2.87 7.07 -15.12
CA LYS A 117 -2.05 7.00 -16.35
C LYS A 117 -2.89 7.10 -17.64
N LYS A 118 -4.15 6.64 -17.59
CA LYS A 118 -5.08 6.72 -18.73
C LYS A 118 -5.65 8.13 -18.95
N LYS A 119 -5.83 8.93 -17.88
CA LYS A 119 -6.19 10.36 -18.00
C LYS A 119 -5.01 11.22 -18.46
N GLU A 120 -3.80 10.92 -18.00
CA GLU A 120 -2.57 11.61 -18.44
C GLU A 120 -2.31 11.35 -19.93
N LYS A 121 -2.40 10.09 -20.40
CA LYS A 121 -2.30 9.76 -21.83
C LYS A 121 -3.41 10.35 -22.70
N ALA A 122 -4.64 10.50 -22.19
CA ALA A 122 -5.74 11.13 -22.92
C ALA A 122 -5.55 12.65 -23.09
N ASN A 123 -4.79 13.31 -22.20
CA ASN A 123 -4.45 14.73 -22.33
C ASN A 123 -3.22 14.96 -23.22
N ASP A 124 -2.32 13.98 -23.33
CA ASP A 124 -1.08 14.08 -24.13
C ASP A 124 -1.24 13.62 -25.59
N SER A 125 -2.15 12.66 -25.85
CA SER A 125 -2.37 12.12 -27.20
C SER A 125 -3.49 12.85 -27.94
N LYS A 126 -3.14 13.97 -28.60
CA LYS A 126 -3.87 14.44 -29.80
C LYS A 126 -3.51 13.64 -31.07
N ASN A 127 -2.72 12.57 -30.98
CA ASN A 127 -2.45 11.67 -32.09
C ASN A 127 -2.28 10.20 -31.63
N GLY A 128 -3.11 9.31 -32.20
CA GLY A 128 -2.75 7.93 -32.55
C GLY A 128 -2.88 6.82 -31.49
N VAL A 129 -4.07 6.21 -31.43
CA VAL A 129 -4.44 4.76 -31.26
C VAL A 129 -3.34 3.81 -30.70
N GLU A 130 -3.51 3.03 -29.63
CA GLU A 130 -4.56 2.06 -29.29
C GLU A 130 -5.13 2.28 -27.87
N GLY A 131 -6.39 2.71 -27.79
CA GLY A 131 -7.09 2.89 -26.52
C GLY A 131 -8.25 1.91 -26.41
N GLU A 132 -8.28 1.12 -25.32
CA GLU A 132 -9.45 0.35 -24.91
C GLU A 132 -10.74 1.17 -25.10
N SER A 133 -11.79 0.53 -25.63
CA SER A 133 -13.08 1.15 -25.99
C SER A 133 -13.56 2.21 -24.97
N PRO A 134 -14.15 3.33 -25.41
CA PRO A 134 -14.67 4.39 -24.52
C PRO A 134 -15.62 3.86 -23.43
N ALA A 135 -16.29 2.71 -23.66
CA ALA A 135 -17.08 2.02 -22.65
C ALA A 135 -16.24 1.51 -21.46
N VAL A 136 -15.08 0.91 -21.74
CA VAL A 136 -14.13 0.38 -20.73
C VAL A 136 -13.54 1.52 -19.90
N MET A 137 -13.28 2.67 -20.52
CA MET A 137 -12.83 3.88 -19.82
C MET A 137 -13.86 4.40 -18.81
N LYS A 138 -15.12 4.51 -19.24
CA LYS A 138 -16.22 5.00 -18.39
C LYS A 138 -16.50 4.05 -17.22
N GLU A 139 -16.43 2.74 -17.47
CA GLU A 139 -16.59 1.72 -16.44
C GLU A 139 -15.45 1.75 -15.40
N GLN A 140 -14.20 1.88 -15.85
CA GLN A 140 -13.05 2.06 -14.96
C GLN A 140 -13.17 3.33 -14.10
N GLU A 141 -13.61 4.46 -14.67
CA GLU A 141 -13.77 5.70 -13.92
C GLU A 141 -14.90 5.62 -12.88
N ASN A 142 -16.03 4.99 -13.24
CA ASN A 142 -17.13 4.74 -12.30
C ASN A 142 -16.68 3.85 -11.13
N LEU A 143 -15.86 2.83 -11.42
CA LEU A 143 -15.31 1.98 -10.38
C LEU A 143 -14.39 2.74 -9.44
N ARG A 144 -13.51 3.60 -9.96
CA ARG A 144 -12.63 4.45 -9.14
C ARG A 144 -13.44 5.34 -8.19
N LYS A 145 -14.50 5.98 -8.69
CA LYS A 145 -15.40 6.81 -7.87
C LYS A 145 -16.01 5.96 -6.75
N LYS A 146 -16.55 4.78 -7.10
CA LYS A 146 -17.14 3.84 -6.13
C LYS A 146 -16.15 3.38 -5.06
N VAL A 147 -14.92 3.01 -5.44
CA VAL A 147 -13.86 2.61 -4.50
C VAL A 147 -13.48 3.79 -3.59
N THR A 148 -13.29 4.98 -4.16
CA THR A 148 -12.92 6.18 -3.40
C THR A 148 -14.03 6.58 -2.41
N ASP A 149 -15.29 6.52 -2.82
CA ASP A 149 -16.43 6.85 -1.96
C ASP A 149 -16.59 5.84 -0.82
N LEU A 150 -16.36 4.55 -1.09
CA LEU A 150 -16.40 3.52 -0.05
C LEU A 150 -15.24 3.65 0.94
N ILE A 151 -14.05 4.02 0.47
CA ILE A 151 -12.90 4.33 1.31
C ILE A 151 -13.20 5.52 2.23
N LYS A 152 -13.75 6.61 1.68
CA LYS A 152 -14.16 7.79 2.46
C LYS A 152 -15.22 7.47 3.52
N LYS A 153 -16.14 6.56 3.18
CA LYS A 153 -17.20 6.07 4.10
C LYS A 153 -16.71 4.97 5.06
N GLN A 154 -15.41 4.66 5.07
CA GLN A 154 -14.80 3.58 5.87
C GLN A 154 -15.44 2.19 5.66
N LYS A 155 -16.08 1.95 4.51
CA LYS A 155 -16.74 0.67 4.18
C LYS A 155 -15.76 -0.35 3.61
N LEU A 156 -14.71 -0.67 4.36
CA LEU A 156 -13.62 -1.56 3.93
C LEU A 156 -14.08 -2.95 3.47
N PRO A 157 -15.08 -3.61 4.09
CA PRO A 157 -15.57 -4.91 3.59
C PRO A 157 -16.16 -4.84 2.18
N ALA A 158 -16.83 -3.72 1.83
CA ALA A 158 -17.38 -3.52 0.50
C ALA A 158 -16.28 -3.25 -0.54
N VAL A 159 -15.22 -2.54 -0.15
CA VAL A 159 -14.03 -2.34 -0.99
C VAL A 159 -13.39 -3.69 -1.32
N ARG A 160 -13.14 -4.54 -0.32
CA ARG A 160 -12.55 -5.88 -0.52
C ARG A 160 -13.35 -6.73 -1.50
N LYS A 161 -14.69 -6.73 -1.41
CA LYS A 161 -15.56 -7.46 -2.35
C LYS A 161 -15.41 -6.99 -3.80
N ILE A 162 -15.38 -5.67 -4.01
CA ILE A 162 -15.23 -5.07 -5.33
C ILE A 162 -13.85 -5.38 -5.93
N VAL A 163 -12.82 -5.31 -5.11
CA VAL A 163 -11.44 -5.53 -5.52
C VAL A 163 -11.18 -7.01 -5.83
N LYS A 164 -11.78 -7.93 -5.08
CA LYS A 164 -11.67 -9.38 -5.30
C LYS A 164 -12.32 -9.84 -6.62
N GLY A 165 -13.42 -9.20 -7.04
CA GLY A 165 -14.15 -9.57 -8.25
C GLY A 165 -13.54 -9.09 -9.58
N LYS A 166 -12.40 -8.37 -9.56
CA LYS A 166 -11.80 -7.75 -10.75
C LYS A 166 -10.38 -8.23 -11.06
N ASP A 167 -9.89 -9.23 -10.33
CA ASP A 167 -8.49 -9.64 -10.39
C ASP A 167 -8.36 -11.12 -10.81
N ASP A 168 -8.09 -11.33 -12.10
CA ASP A 168 -7.59 -12.59 -12.65
C ASP A 168 -6.05 -12.69 -12.57
N SER A 169 -5.38 -11.72 -11.90
CA SER A 169 -3.92 -11.71 -11.82
C SER A 169 -3.39 -12.45 -10.58
N LYS A 170 -2.20 -13.06 -10.76
CA LYS A 170 -1.53 -14.04 -9.87
C LYS A 170 -1.69 -13.71 -8.39
N THR A 171 -2.52 -14.50 -7.72
CA THR A 171 -2.68 -14.50 -6.26
C THR A 171 -1.37 -14.93 -5.61
N MET A 172 -0.94 -14.24 -4.55
CA MET A 172 0.14 -14.73 -3.71
C MET A 172 -0.43 -15.83 -2.79
N GLU A 173 -0.48 -17.07 -3.28
CA GLU A 173 -0.76 -18.21 -2.40
C GLU A 173 0.42 -18.41 -1.46
N CYS A 174 0.31 -17.87 -0.25
CA CYS A 174 1.10 -18.32 0.89
C CYS A 174 0.64 -19.75 1.23
N ARG A 175 1.36 -20.74 0.72
CA ARG A 175 1.24 -22.13 1.16
C ARG A 175 1.98 -22.24 2.51
N CYS A 176 1.31 -21.81 3.59
CA CYS A 176 1.74 -22.03 4.97
C CYS A 176 1.31 -23.42 5.44
#